data_AF-A0A645FWX8-F1
#
_entry.id   AF-A0A645FWX8-F1
#
_cell.length_a   1.000
_cell.length_b   1.000
_cell.length_c   1.000
_cell.angle_alpha   90.00
_cell.angle_beta   90.00
_cell.angle_gamma   90.00
#
_symmetry.space_group_name_H-M   'P 1'
#
loop_
_entity.id
_entity.type
_entity.pdbx_description
1 polymer ?
#
loop_
_entity_poly.entity_id
_entity_poly.type
_entity_poly.pdbx_seq_one_letter_code
_entity_poly.pdbx_strand_id
1 'polypeptide(L)'
;MEQVLKWDPQVIFVQDRYAAKVLPEITKGAAWAPIKAVKDRRVYETPEYVKPWGHPCPESMALGELWMAKKLYPERFKDIDMNKAVQEFYTTFYGVPYKGKH
;
A
#
# COMPACT_ATOMS: atom_id res chain seq x y z
N MET A 1 -21.08 -2.65 0.75
CA MET A 1 -20.75 -2.49 2.18
C MET A 1 -20.96 -3.78 2.96
N GLU A 2 -22.15 -4.36 2.94
CA GLU A 2 -22.48 -5.60 3.68
C GLU A 2 -21.44 -6.73 3.53
N GLN A 3 -20.97 -6.99 2.31
CA GLN A 3 -19.94 -8.01 2.07
C GLN A 3 -18.61 -7.70 2.77
N VAL A 4 -18.18 -6.42 2.79
CA VAL A 4 -16.92 -6.00 3.42
C VAL A 4 -16.99 -6.16 4.94
N LEU A 5 -18.16 -5.89 5.53
CA LEU A 5 -18.42 -6.16 6.95
C LEU A 5 -18.34 -7.65 7.27
N LYS A 6 -18.86 -8.51 6.37
CA LYS A 6 -18.77 -9.97 6.53
C LYS A 6 -17.33 -10.49 6.37
N TRP A 7 -16.53 -9.89 5.50
CA TRP A 7 -15.11 -10.24 5.36
C TRP A 7 -14.26 -9.78 6.54
N ASP A 8 -14.62 -8.66 7.19
CA ASP A 8 -13.94 -8.08 8.34
C ASP A 8 -12.40 -8.05 8.18
N PRO A 9 -11.88 -7.36 7.15
CA PRO A 9 -10.47 -7.41 6.83
C PRO A 9 -9.60 -6.87 7.97
N GLN A 10 -8.44 -7.50 8.18
CA GLN A 10 -7.45 -7.05 9.16
C GLN A 10 -6.57 -5.91 8.63
N VAL A 11 -6.47 -5.76 7.31
CA VAL A 11 -5.71 -4.71 6.63
C VAL A 11 -6.48 -4.26 5.39
N ILE A 12 -6.46 -2.96 5.13
CA ILE A 12 -6.96 -2.38 3.89
C ILE A 12 -5.82 -1.58 3.24
N PHE A 13 -5.58 -1.82 1.95
CA PHE A 13 -4.67 -1.02 1.13
C PHE A 13 -5.47 -0.13 0.17
N VAL A 14 -5.08 1.13 0.08
CA VAL A 14 -5.70 2.13 -0.81
C VAL A 14 -4.66 2.57 -1.83
N GLN A 15 -4.98 2.43 -3.12
CA GLN A 15 -4.09 2.84 -4.21
C GLN A 15 -3.80 4.35 -4.11
N ASP A 16 -2.51 4.73 -4.21
CA ASP A 16 -2.00 6.11 -4.21
C ASP A 16 -2.91 7.09 -4.98
N ARG A 17 -3.20 6.78 -6.26
CA ARG A 17 -4.02 7.60 -7.16
C ARG A 17 -5.43 7.95 -6.67
N TYR A 18 -5.97 7.21 -5.69
CA TYR A 18 -7.30 7.42 -5.13
C TYR A 18 -7.29 7.78 -3.64
N ALA A 19 -6.12 7.80 -3.01
CA ALA A 19 -5.98 7.94 -1.56
C ALA A 19 -6.64 9.21 -1.02
N ALA A 20 -6.50 10.33 -1.73
CA ALA A 20 -7.07 11.62 -1.34
C ALA A 20 -8.60 11.58 -1.09
N LYS A 21 -9.34 10.70 -1.80
CA LYS A 21 -10.79 10.55 -1.65
C LYS A 21 -11.16 9.34 -0.80
N VAL A 22 -10.51 8.20 -1.07
CA VAL A 22 -10.90 6.90 -0.49
C VAL A 22 -10.42 6.77 0.96
N LEU A 23 -9.24 7.30 1.30
CA LEU A 23 -8.71 7.17 2.66
C LEU A 23 -9.60 7.88 3.71
N PRO A 24 -10.07 9.13 3.50
CA PRO A 24 -11.04 9.75 4.40
C PRO A 24 -12.37 9.00 4.47
N GLU A 25 -12.86 8.48 3.33
CA GLU A 25 -14.12 7.72 3.28
C GLU A 25 -14.06 6.48 4.20
N ILE A 26 -12.98 5.71 4.12
CA ILE A 26 -12.79 4.49 4.91
C ILE A 26 -12.50 4.81 6.38
N THR A 27 -11.66 5.82 6.64
CA THR A 27 -11.19 6.10 8.02
C THR A 27 -12.19 6.91 8.84
N LYS A 28 -13.07 7.69 8.20
CA LYS A 28 -14.05 8.55 8.89
C LYS A 28 -15.51 8.14 8.66
N GLY A 29 -15.78 7.28 7.69
CA GLY A 29 -17.14 6.84 7.37
C GLY A 29 -17.71 5.93 8.46
N ALA A 30 -18.89 6.26 8.98
CA ALA A 30 -19.56 5.48 10.03
C ALA A 30 -19.79 4.01 9.64
N ALA A 31 -20.06 3.75 8.36
CA ALA A 31 -20.24 2.39 7.84
C ALA A 31 -18.97 1.51 7.92
N TRP A 32 -17.78 2.13 7.95
CA TRP A 32 -16.49 1.45 7.99
C TRP A 32 -15.96 1.27 9.43
N ALA A 33 -16.46 2.06 10.38
CA ALA A 33 -16.03 2.05 11.78
C ALA A 33 -16.01 0.65 12.46
N PRO A 34 -16.93 -0.29 12.16
CA PRO A 34 -16.91 -1.61 12.78
C PRO A 34 -15.77 -2.54 12.31
N ILE A 35 -15.14 -2.25 11.17
CA ILE A 35 -14.15 -3.13 10.52
C ILE A 35 -12.83 -3.15 11.29
N LYS A 36 -12.23 -4.33 11.49
CA LYS A 36 -10.94 -4.48 12.21
C LYS A 36 -9.84 -3.59 11.68
N ALA A 37 -9.60 -3.55 10.37
CA ALA A 37 -8.59 -2.68 9.78
C ALA A 37 -8.75 -1.20 10.19
N VAL A 38 -9.99 -0.71 10.33
CA VAL A 38 -10.25 0.68 10.74
C VAL A 38 -10.00 0.87 12.23
N LYS A 39 -10.54 -0.02 13.08
CA LYS A 39 -10.33 0.01 14.54
C LYS A 39 -8.85 -0.08 14.91
N ASP A 40 -8.12 -0.95 14.23
CA ASP A 40 -6.70 -1.21 14.48
C ASP A 40 -5.78 -0.21 13.75
N ARG A 41 -6.36 0.76 13.02
CA ARG A 41 -5.64 1.76 12.21
C ARG A 41 -4.68 1.15 11.18
N ARG A 42 -5.08 0.02 10.60
CA ARG A 42 -4.38 -0.73 9.55
C ARG A 42 -5.00 -0.47 8.17
N VAL A 43 -5.28 0.80 7.88
CA VAL A 43 -5.69 1.29 6.56
C VAL A 43 -4.52 2.09 5.98
N TYR A 44 -3.91 1.59 4.91
CA TYR A 44 -2.66 2.12 4.38
C TYR A 44 -2.84 2.64 2.96
N GLU A 45 -2.39 3.88 2.72
CA GLU A 45 -2.06 4.35 1.38
C GLU A 45 -0.83 3.59 0.87
N THR A 46 -0.92 3.07 -0.34
CA THR A 46 0.22 2.42 -1.00
C THR A 46 1.09 3.50 -1.66
N PRO A 47 2.43 3.34 -1.71
CA PRO A 47 3.29 4.19 -2.52
C PRO A 47 2.95 4.10 -4.02
N GLU A 48 3.39 5.07 -4.81
CA GLU A 48 3.12 5.12 -6.26
C GLU A 48 3.60 3.87 -7.00
N TYR A 49 4.76 3.31 -6.65
CA TYR A 49 5.29 2.08 -7.25
C TYR A 49 4.54 0.81 -6.83
N VAL A 50 3.69 0.88 -5.81
CA VAL A 50 2.87 -0.23 -5.36
C VAL A 50 1.51 -0.11 -6.03
N LYS A 51 1.40 -0.75 -7.20
CA LYS A 51 0.20 -0.73 -8.05
C LYS A 51 -0.49 -2.08 -7.97
N PRO A 52 -1.33 -2.36 -6.95
CA PRO A 52 -2.15 -3.56 -6.89
C PRO A 52 -3.32 -3.39 -7.88
N TRP A 53 -2.98 -3.30 -9.17
CA TRP A 53 -3.90 -3.27 -10.29
C TRP A 53 -4.19 -4.69 -10.75
N GLY A 54 -5.31 -4.88 -11.44
CA GLY A 54 -5.63 -6.16 -12.09
C GLY A 54 -4.67 -6.55 -13.21
N HIS A 55 -3.69 -5.69 -13.54
CA HIS A 55 -2.61 -5.95 -14.49
C HIS A 55 -1.26 -5.78 -13.80
N PRO A 56 -0.29 -6.70 -14.05
CA PRO A 56 1.04 -6.57 -13.47
C PRO A 56 1.78 -5.37 -14.06
N CYS A 57 2.41 -4.58 -13.20
CA CYS A 57 3.37 -3.53 -13.57
C CYS A 57 4.76 -3.93 -13.06
N PRO A 58 5.85 -3.74 -13.82
CA PRO A 58 7.20 -4.16 -13.43
C PRO A 58 7.62 -3.67 -12.03
N GLU A 59 7.36 -2.41 -11.72
CA GLU A 59 7.64 -1.79 -10.43
C GLU A 59 6.78 -2.38 -9.29
N SER A 60 5.54 -2.77 -9.58
CA SER A 60 4.64 -3.36 -8.59
C SER A 60 5.09 -4.78 -8.21
N MET A 61 5.60 -5.54 -9.18
CA MET A 61 6.18 -6.86 -8.93
C MET A 61 7.54 -6.76 -8.22
N ALA A 62 8.41 -5.86 -8.68
CA ALA A 62 9.77 -5.74 -8.13
C ALA A 62 9.81 -5.07 -6.75
N LEU A 63 8.98 -4.05 -6.52
CA LEU A 63 9.00 -3.21 -5.32
C LEU A 63 7.70 -3.32 -4.52
N GLY A 64 6.56 -3.42 -5.19
CA GLY A 64 5.24 -3.41 -4.55
C GLY A 64 5.00 -4.60 -3.63
N GLU A 65 5.25 -5.82 -4.11
CA GLU A 65 5.12 -7.04 -3.30
C GLU A 65 6.06 -7.00 -2.08
N LEU A 66 7.30 -6.55 -2.27
CA LEU A 66 8.29 -6.42 -1.22
C LEU A 66 7.89 -5.37 -0.17
N TRP A 67 7.39 -4.22 -0.62
CA TRP A 67 6.86 -3.17 0.27
C TRP A 67 5.70 -3.70 1.10
N MET A 68 4.74 -4.41 0.48
CA MET A 68 3.60 -5.01 1.18
C MET A 68 4.07 -6.05 2.21
N ALA A 69 5.02 -6.91 1.83
CA ALA A 69 5.57 -7.92 2.73
C ALA A 69 6.26 -7.28 3.94
N LYS A 70 7.10 -6.25 3.74
CA LYS A 70 7.73 -5.49 4.82
C LYS A 70 6.71 -4.74 5.69
N LYS A 71 5.65 -4.18 5.10
CA LYS A 71 4.57 -3.49 5.83
C LYS A 71 3.80 -4.44 6.74
N LEU A 72 3.58 -5.68 6.31
CA LEU A 72 2.83 -6.70 7.05
C LEU A 72 3.69 -7.49 8.05
N TYR A 73 4.97 -7.70 7.72
CA TYR A 73 5.89 -8.54 8.51
C TYR A 73 7.26 -7.84 8.69
N PRO A 74 7.31 -6.65 9.30
CA PRO A 74 8.54 -5.83 9.35
C PRO A 74 9.72 -6.57 9.96
N GLU A 75 9.46 -7.44 10.94
CA GLU A 75 10.48 -8.23 11.62
C GLU A 75 11.23 -9.21 10.70
N ARG A 76 10.58 -9.68 9.63
CA ARG A 76 11.17 -10.63 8.66
C ARG A 76 11.94 -9.95 7.53
N PHE A 77 11.76 -8.64 7.37
CA PHE A 77 12.31 -7.85 6.27
C PHE A 77 13.08 -6.64 6.81
N LYS A 78 13.73 -6.77 7.98
CA LYS A 78 14.46 -5.67 8.63
C LYS A 78 15.67 -5.21 7.82
N ASP A 79 16.29 -6.15 7.14
CA ASP A 79 17.46 -6.01 6.26
C ASP A 79 17.14 -5.31 4.93
N ILE A 80 15.87 -5.28 4.54
CA ILE A 80 15.44 -4.64 3.29
C ILE A 80 15.35 -3.11 3.45
N ASP A 81 16.19 -2.39 2.73
CA ASP A 81 16.08 -0.94 2.53
C ASP A 81 15.22 -0.64 1.30
N MET A 82 13.94 -0.33 1.54
CA MET A 82 13.01 0.01 0.47
C MET A 82 13.40 1.29 -0.26
N ASN A 83 13.97 2.28 0.44
CA ASN A 83 14.34 3.55 -0.19
C ASN A 83 15.47 3.32 -1.20
N LYS A 84 16.47 2.53 -0.82
CA LYS A 84 17.54 2.13 -1.73
C LYS A 84 17.01 1.35 -2.92
N ALA A 85 16.18 0.33 -2.69
CA ALA A 85 15.63 -0.50 -3.77
C ALA A 85 14.79 0.31 -4.78
N VAL A 86 13.96 1.24 -4.28
CA VAL A 86 13.13 2.11 -5.15
C VAL A 86 14.02 3.07 -5.94
N GLN A 87 15.02 3.70 -5.32
CA GLN A 87 15.91 4.62 -6.03
C GLN A 87 16.74 3.92 -7.10
N GLU A 88 17.25 2.72 -6.81
CA GLU A 88 17.97 1.88 -7.78
C GLU A 88 17.05 1.53 -8.96
N PHE A 89 15.85 1.01 -8.69
CA PHE A 89 14.90 0.65 -9.75
C PHE A 89 14.54 1.85 -10.64
N TYR A 90 14.19 3.00 -10.05
CA TYR A 90 13.79 4.17 -10.82
C TYR A 90 14.94 4.76 -11.63
N THR A 91 16.16 4.78 -11.08
CA THR A 91 17.35 5.24 -11.81
C THR A 91 17.68 4.29 -12.96
N THR A 92 17.58 2.97 -12.75
CA THR A 92 17.91 1.97 -13.77
C THR A 92 16.89 1.94 -14.91
N PHE A 93 15.58 1.90 -14.60
CA PHE A 93 14.54 1.66 -15.61
C PHE A 93 13.86 2.92 -16.12
N TYR A 94 13.79 3.98 -15.31
CA TYR A 94 13.17 5.25 -15.71
C TYR A 94 14.18 6.39 -15.91
N GLY A 95 15.47 6.17 -15.58
CA GLY A 95 16.53 7.16 -15.78
C GLY A 95 16.43 8.39 -14.88
N VAL A 96 15.57 8.36 -13.86
CA VAL A 96 15.29 9.49 -12.97
C VAL A 96 15.17 9.01 -11.51
N PRO A 97 15.53 9.83 -10.51
CA PRO A 97 15.32 9.47 -9.12
C PRO A 97 13.83 9.41 -8.78
N TYR A 98 13.44 8.52 -7.87
CA TYR A 98 12.08 8.47 -7.35
C TYR A 98 11.80 9.70 -6.48
N LYS A 99 10.65 10.35 -6.72
CA LYS A 99 10.20 11.56 -5.98
C LYS A 99 8.79 11.42 -5.39
N GLY A 100 8.22 10.21 -5.42
CA GLY A 100 6.90 9.96 -4.85
C GLY A 100 6.91 9.99 -3.32
N LYS A 101 5.72 9.92 -2.73
CA LYS A 101 5.56 9.87 -1.27
C LYS A 101 5.83 8.46 -0.75
N HIS A 102 6.44 8.40 0.44
CA HIS A 102 6.83 7.21 1.20
C HIS A 102 8.13 6.53 0.76
#